data_AF-A0A2I0NX10-F1
#
_entry.id   AF-A0A2I0NX10-F1
#
_cell.length_a   1.000
_cell.length_b   1.000
_cell.length_c   1.000
_cell.angle_alpha   90.00
_cell.angle_beta   90.00
_cell.angle_gamma   90.00
#
_symmetry.space_group_name_H-M   'P 1'
#
loop_
_entity.id
_entity.type
_entity.pdbx_description
1 polymer ?
#
loop_
_entity_poly.entity_id
_entity_poly.type
_entity_poly.pdbx_seq_one_letter_code
_entity_poly.pdbx_strand_id
1 'polypeptide(L)'
;MAKQLSNESISHWLERRLLLILAICLVCINLAAQTNRDRNLDLAIIATQPDTLIALGEPFTPKCTIANYGSSTVTAYTTMNIFRGSIMIESWPGFNTNSLNVGQELEVSFPDFYPNMGNTYYRFKGKKEFKNP
;
A
#
# COMPACT_ATOMS: atom_id res chain seq x y z
N MET A 1 8.77 55.82 33.18
CA MET A 1 9.36 55.01 32.09
C MET A 1 9.21 53.48 32.27
N ALA A 2 8.69 52.96 33.40
CA ALA A 2 8.61 51.50 33.65
C ALA A 2 7.41 50.77 33.02
N LYS A 3 6.37 51.47 32.58
CA LYS A 3 5.11 50.88 32.08
C LYS A 3 5.17 50.36 30.64
N GLN A 4 6.19 50.79 29.89
CA GLN A 4 6.34 50.48 28.45
C GLN A 4 7.09 49.16 28.23
N LEU A 5 8.09 48.88 29.07
CA LEU A 5 8.89 47.64 29.05
C LEU A 5 8.06 46.37 29.39
N SER A 6 7.02 46.48 30.23
CA SER A 6 6.14 45.34 30.55
C SER A 6 5.24 44.96 29.38
N ASN A 7 4.78 45.94 28.60
CA ASN A 7 3.86 45.70 27.49
C ASN A 7 4.56 45.04 26.29
N GLU A 8 5.82 45.42 26.01
CA GLU A 8 6.64 44.77 24.99
C GLU A 8 6.97 43.31 25.35
N SER A 9 7.24 43.02 26.63
CA SER A 9 7.47 41.65 27.11
C SER A 9 6.21 40.77 26.97
N ILE A 10 5.03 41.33 27.27
CA ILE A 10 3.75 40.64 27.14
C ILE A 10 3.40 40.41 25.66
N SER A 11 3.63 41.38 24.77
CA SER A 11 3.37 41.20 23.33
C SER A 11 4.28 40.11 22.74
N HIS A 12 5.55 40.11 23.10
CA HIS A 12 6.51 39.13 22.62
C HIS A 12 6.18 37.71 23.12
N TRP A 13 5.60 37.59 24.31
CA TRP A 13 5.12 36.33 24.87
C TRP A 13 3.83 35.85 24.19
N LEU A 14 2.92 36.76 23.87
CA LEU A 14 1.70 36.47 23.12
C LEU A 14 2.02 36.03 21.68
N GLU A 15 2.95 36.69 20.98
CA GLU A 15 3.39 36.30 19.63
C GLU A 15 4.00 34.90 19.59
N ARG A 16 4.88 34.58 20.53
CA ARG A 16 5.48 33.23 20.63
C ARG A 16 4.42 32.16 20.87
N ARG A 17 3.39 32.45 21.68
CA ARG A 17 2.27 31.53 21.89
C ARG A 17 1.38 31.40 20.65
N LEU A 18 1.11 32.49 19.96
CA LEU A 18 0.33 32.48 18.73
C LEU A 18 1.02 31.67 17.62
N LEU A 19 2.34 31.84 17.47
CA LEU A 19 3.17 31.08 16.54
C LEU A 19 3.19 29.59 16.89
N LEU A 20 3.26 29.24 18.17
CA LEU A 20 3.22 27.84 18.61
C LEU A 20 1.85 27.20 18.30
N ILE A 21 0.75 27.91 18.55
CA ILE A 21 -0.61 27.45 18.23
C ILE A 21 -0.77 27.26 16.71
N LEU A 22 -0.32 28.23 15.91
CA LEU A 22 -0.36 28.12 14.45
C LEU A 22 0.47 26.95 13.92
N ALA A 23 1.67 26.72 14.48
CA ALA A 23 2.52 25.59 14.10
C ALA A 23 1.84 24.24 14.43
N ILE A 24 1.23 24.13 15.61
CA ILE A 24 0.48 22.92 16.01
C ILE A 24 -0.71 22.70 15.08
N CYS A 25 -1.50 23.74 14.79
CA CYS A 25 -2.62 23.65 13.85
C CYS A 25 -2.17 23.19 12.46
N LEU A 26 -1.06 23.72 11.95
CA LEU A 26 -0.52 23.35 10.65
C LEU A 26 -0.06 21.88 10.61
N VAL A 27 0.57 21.39 11.70
CA VAL A 27 0.94 19.98 11.84
C VAL A 27 -0.31 19.08 11.88
N CYS A 28 -1.32 19.46 12.66
CA CYS A 28 -2.57 18.69 12.78
C CYS A 28 -3.33 18.61 11.45
N ILE A 29 -3.42 19.71 10.70
CA ILE A 29 -4.09 19.75 9.39
C ILE A 29 -3.36 18.83 8.39
N ASN A 30 -2.03 18.90 8.34
CA ASN A 30 -1.24 18.04 7.45
C ASN A 30 -1.37 16.55 7.80
N LEU A 31 -1.36 16.20 9.09
CA LEU A 31 -1.51 14.81 9.54
C LEU A 31 -2.91 14.25 9.23
N ALA A 32 -3.97 15.07 9.41
CA ALA A 32 -5.33 14.71 9.02
C ALA A 32 -5.48 14.54 7.49
N ALA A 33 -4.80 15.38 6.70
CA ALA A 33 -4.79 15.24 5.24
C ALA A 33 -4.06 13.96 4.78
N GLN A 34 -2.96 13.59 5.45
CA GLN A 34 -2.21 12.38 5.13
C GLN A 34 -3.02 11.11 5.43
N THR A 35 -3.64 11.05 6.61
CA THR A 35 -4.49 9.91 7.01
C THR A 35 -5.74 9.74 6.12
N ASN A 36 -6.35 10.85 5.66
CA ASN A 36 -7.44 10.79 4.68
C ASN A 36 -6.97 10.37 3.28
N ARG A 37 -5.76 10.76 2.86
CA ARG A 37 -5.19 10.28 1.58
C ARG A 37 -4.96 8.77 1.59
N ASP A 38 -4.45 8.24 2.70
CA ASP A 38 -4.16 6.80 2.82
C ASP A 38 -5.45 5.95 2.82
N ARG A 39 -6.57 6.47 3.34
CA ARG A 39 -7.89 5.79 3.22
C ARG A 39 -8.54 5.91 1.86
N ASN A 40 -8.11 6.86 1.02
CA ASN A 40 -8.70 7.02 -0.31
C ASN A 40 -8.22 5.94 -1.29
N LEU A 41 -7.05 5.35 -1.03
CA LEU A 41 -6.36 4.39 -1.89
C LEU A 41 -5.98 3.15 -1.08
N ASP A 42 -6.96 2.31 -0.75
CA ASP A 42 -6.74 1.06 -0.01
C ASP A 42 -7.06 -0.15 -0.88
N LEU A 43 -6.03 -0.73 -1.49
CA LEU A 43 -6.11 -2.05 -2.12
C LEU A 43 -5.74 -3.13 -1.11
N ALA A 44 -6.22 -4.36 -1.23
CA ALA A 44 -5.75 -5.47 -0.42
C ALA A 44 -5.57 -6.71 -1.28
N ILE A 45 -4.63 -7.58 -0.93
CA ILE A 45 -4.61 -8.96 -1.42
C ILE A 45 -5.30 -9.79 -0.36
N ILE A 46 -6.44 -10.37 -0.69
CA ILE A 46 -7.29 -11.09 0.26
C ILE A 46 -7.18 -12.61 0.11
N ALA A 47 -6.72 -13.09 -1.05
CA ALA A 47 -6.44 -14.50 -1.28
C ALA A 47 -5.27 -14.67 -2.26
N THR A 48 -4.55 -15.78 -2.13
CA THR A 48 -3.50 -16.23 -3.06
C THR A 48 -3.62 -17.72 -3.26
N GLN A 49 -3.52 -18.17 -4.51
CA GLN A 49 -3.47 -19.58 -4.89
C GLN A 49 -2.11 -19.86 -5.57
N PRO A 50 -1.58 -21.09 -5.44
CA PRO A 50 -2.18 -22.28 -4.83
C PRO A 50 -2.10 -22.28 -3.29
N ASP A 51 -3.09 -22.86 -2.63
CA ASP A 51 -3.12 -23.16 -1.19
C ASP A 51 -2.74 -24.62 -0.87
N THR A 52 -2.49 -25.42 -1.90
CA THR A 52 -2.11 -26.83 -1.80
C THR A 52 -0.68 -27.11 -2.25
N LEU A 53 -0.17 -28.28 -1.89
CA LEU A 53 1.07 -28.82 -2.45
C LEU A 53 0.87 -29.17 -3.93
N ILE A 54 1.88 -28.88 -4.74
CA ILE A 54 1.88 -29.16 -6.18
C ILE A 54 2.99 -30.14 -6.49
N ALA A 55 2.66 -31.14 -7.30
CA ALA A 55 3.62 -32.14 -7.73
C ALA A 55 4.71 -31.52 -8.60
N LEU A 56 5.91 -32.10 -8.54
CA LEU A 56 7.02 -31.68 -9.37
C LEU A 56 6.67 -31.84 -10.86
N GLY A 57 6.97 -30.82 -11.67
CA GLY A 57 6.76 -30.86 -13.12
C GLY A 57 5.32 -30.63 -13.58
N GLU A 58 4.35 -30.64 -12.67
CA GLU A 58 2.97 -30.30 -13.00
C GLU A 58 2.81 -28.78 -13.11
N PRO A 59 2.26 -28.27 -14.22
CA PRO A 59 1.93 -26.85 -14.32
C PRO A 59 0.88 -26.48 -13.29
N PHE A 60 0.95 -25.25 -12.81
CA PHE A 60 -0.21 -24.62 -12.21
C PHE A 60 -0.21 -23.13 -12.49
N THR A 61 -1.41 -22.56 -12.45
CA THR A 61 -1.67 -21.14 -12.65
C THR A 61 -1.72 -20.45 -11.28
N PRO A 62 -0.72 -19.64 -10.89
CA PRO A 62 -0.79 -18.87 -9.66
C PRO A 62 -1.90 -17.82 -9.78
N LYS A 63 -2.59 -17.54 -8.68
CA LYS A 63 -3.63 -16.51 -8.65
C LYS A 63 -3.57 -15.66 -7.41
N CYS A 64 -4.11 -14.45 -7.50
CA CYS A 64 -4.43 -13.67 -6.31
C CYS A 64 -5.75 -12.92 -6.49
N THR A 65 -6.45 -12.69 -5.38
CA THR A 65 -7.65 -11.86 -5.35
C THR A 65 -7.30 -10.54 -4.71
N ILE A 66 -7.54 -9.47 -5.44
CA ILE A 66 -7.39 -8.09 -4.96
C ILE A 66 -8.74 -7.48 -4.67
N ALA A 67 -8.82 -6.65 -3.63
CA ALA A 67 -10.01 -5.92 -3.24
C ALA A 67 -9.70 -4.43 -3.09
N ASN A 68 -10.65 -3.56 -3.45
CA ASN A 68 -10.54 -2.12 -3.20
C ASN A 68 -11.41 -1.73 -2.00
N TYR A 69 -10.77 -1.49 -0.86
CA TYR A 69 -11.37 -0.97 0.38
C TYR A 69 -11.23 0.55 0.53
N GLY A 70 -10.63 1.22 -0.46
CA GLY A 70 -10.50 2.67 -0.48
C GLY A 70 -11.83 3.39 -0.72
N SER A 71 -11.79 4.72 -0.78
CA SER A 71 -12.97 5.54 -1.09
C SER A 71 -13.02 6.06 -2.54
N SER A 72 -12.16 5.55 -3.43
CA SER A 72 -12.13 5.93 -4.84
C SER A 72 -11.84 4.73 -5.76
N THR A 73 -12.23 4.83 -7.03
CA THR A 73 -11.85 3.86 -8.07
C THR A 73 -10.35 3.98 -8.33
N VAL A 74 -9.65 2.84 -8.39
CA VAL A 74 -8.20 2.79 -8.57
C VAL A 74 -7.80 1.85 -9.69
N THR A 75 -6.74 2.17 -10.43
CA THR A 75 -6.10 1.20 -11.32
C THR A 75 -5.17 0.33 -10.49
N ALA A 76 -5.53 -0.94 -10.36
CA ALA A 76 -4.74 -1.91 -9.63
C ALA A 76 -3.71 -2.55 -10.54
N TYR A 77 -2.47 -2.62 -10.05
CA TYR A 77 -1.37 -3.37 -10.62
C TYR A 77 -1.00 -4.49 -9.65
N THR A 78 -0.78 -5.69 -10.18
CA THR A 78 -0.38 -6.82 -9.34
C THR A 78 0.96 -7.37 -9.76
N THR A 79 1.83 -7.65 -8.80
CA THR A 79 3.11 -8.30 -9.06
C THR A 79 3.11 -9.64 -8.37
N MET A 80 3.41 -10.71 -9.09
CA MET A 80 3.65 -12.03 -8.51
C MET A 80 5.14 -12.31 -8.49
N ASN A 81 5.66 -12.72 -7.33
CA ASN A 81 7.03 -13.16 -7.19
C ASN A 81 7.04 -14.60 -6.69
N ILE A 82 7.81 -15.44 -7.37
CA ILE A 82 7.99 -16.85 -7.03
C ILE A 82 9.40 -17.01 -6.47
N PHE A 83 9.47 -17.51 -5.23
CA PHE A 83 10.72 -17.77 -4.54
C PHE A 83 10.94 -19.26 -4.37
N ARG A 84 12.20 -19.69 -4.50
CA ARG A 84 12.71 -20.98 -4.09
C ARG A 84 13.60 -20.77 -2.87
N GLY A 85 13.09 -21.08 -1.68
CA GLY A 85 13.74 -20.65 -0.42
C GLY A 85 13.86 -19.12 -0.36
N SER A 86 15.08 -18.62 -0.30
CA SER A 86 15.37 -17.16 -0.30
C SER A 86 15.64 -16.56 -1.67
N ILE A 87 15.72 -17.38 -2.73
CA ILE A 87 16.06 -16.93 -4.08
C ILE A 87 14.76 -16.67 -4.85
N MET A 88 14.61 -15.47 -5.41
CA MET A 88 13.54 -15.20 -6.37
C MET A 88 13.91 -15.83 -7.71
N ILE A 89 13.05 -16.70 -8.23
CA ILE A 89 13.31 -17.44 -9.48
C ILE A 89 12.47 -16.92 -10.65
N GLU A 90 11.33 -16.30 -10.36
CA GLU A 90 10.45 -15.73 -11.36
C GLU A 90 9.67 -14.56 -10.77
N SER A 91 9.36 -13.58 -11.62
CA SER A 91 8.60 -12.40 -11.26
C SER A 91 7.81 -11.91 -12.47
N TRP A 92 6.53 -11.61 -12.26
CA TRP A 92 5.67 -10.94 -13.23
C TRP A 92 5.25 -9.59 -12.67
N PRO A 93 6.06 -8.53 -12.87
CA PRO A 93 5.80 -7.21 -12.31
C PRO A 93 4.70 -6.46 -13.07
N GLY A 94 3.83 -5.76 -12.32
CA GLY A 94 2.79 -4.91 -12.90
C GLY A 94 1.79 -5.66 -13.79
N PHE A 95 1.61 -6.95 -13.55
CA PHE A 95 0.71 -7.82 -14.26
C PHE A 95 -0.75 -7.49 -13.88
N ASN A 96 -1.61 -7.45 -14.90
CA ASN A 96 -3.01 -7.05 -14.85
C ASN A 96 -3.24 -5.58 -14.43
N THR A 97 -3.93 -4.84 -15.30
CA THR A 97 -4.20 -3.41 -15.13
C THR A 97 -5.68 -3.14 -15.29
N ASN A 98 -6.43 -3.30 -14.20
CA ASN A 98 -7.87 -3.08 -14.21
C ASN A 98 -8.25 -1.99 -13.22
N SER A 99 -9.21 -1.16 -13.62
CA SER A 99 -9.86 -0.22 -12.71
C SER A 99 -10.82 -0.99 -11.80
N LEU A 100 -10.59 -0.91 -10.50
CA LEU A 100 -11.46 -1.48 -9.46
C LEU A 100 -12.24 -0.35 -8.80
N ASN A 101 -13.58 -0.42 -8.87
CA ASN A 101 -14.42 0.47 -8.09
C ASN A 101 -14.35 0.10 -6.60
N VAL A 102 -14.78 1.02 -5.75
CA VAL A 102 -14.85 0.82 -4.29
C VAL A 102 -15.70 -0.41 -3.97
N GLY A 103 -15.17 -1.26 -3.08
CA GLY A 103 -15.79 -2.51 -2.63
C GLY A 103 -15.70 -3.66 -3.64
N GLN A 104 -15.11 -3.47 -4.81
CA GLN A 104 -14.96 -4.54 -5.79
C GLN A 104 -13.76 -5.43 -5.50
N GLU A 105 -13.91 -6.69 -5.90
CA GLU A 105 -12.87 -7.69 -5.90
C GLU A 105 -12.57 -8.14 -7.34
N LEU A 106 -11.32 -8.53 -7.57
CA LEU A 106 -10.87 -9.08 -8.85
C LEU A 106 -9.88 -10.20 -8.61
N GLU A 107 -10.15 -11.35 -9.22
CA GLU A 107 -9.18 -12.43 -9.33
C GLU A 107 -8.24 -12.16 -10.51
N VAL A 108 -6.94 -12.27 -10.23
CA VAL A 108 -5.86 -12.15 -11.21
C VAL A 108 -5.21 -13.51 -11.37
N SER A 109 -5.25 -14.05 -12.59
CA SER A 109 -4.55 -15.29 -12.95
C SER A 109 -3.27 -14.95 -13.70
N PHE A 110 -2.14 -15.45 -13.21
CA PHE A 110 -0.82 -15.24 -13.81
C PHE A 110 -0.49 -16.37 -14.80
N PRO A 111 0.57 -16.24 -15.62
CA PRO A 111 1.03 -17.35 -16.46
C PRO A 111 1.33 -18.62 -15.66
N ASP A 112 1.24 -19.77 -16.32
CA ASP A 112 1.52 -21.06 -15.68
C ASP A 112 2.98 -21.13 -15.23
N PHE A 113 3.18 -21.56 -13.98
CA PHE A 113 4.48 -21.87 -13.42
C PHE A 113 4.71 -23.38 -13.41
N TYR A 114 5.94 -23.79 -13.74
CA TYR A 114 6.37 -25.18 -13.77
C TYR A 114 7.45 -25.40 -12.71
N PRO A 115 7.11 -25.98 -11.55
CA PRO A 115 8.10 -26.38 -10.56
C PRO A 115 9.11 -27.34 -11.19
N ASN A 116 10.39 -26.96 -11.16
CA ASN A 116 11.47 -27.70 -11.81
C ASN A 116 12.44 -28.37 -10.81
N MET A 117 12.21 -28.22 -9.50
CA MET A 117 12.99 -28.87 -8.44
C MET A 117 12.11 -29.55 -7.40
N GLY A 118 12.33 -30.85 -7.21
CA GLY A 118 11.62 -31.65 -6.21
C GLY A 118 12.01 -31.28 -4.78
N ASN A 119 11.17 -31.68 -3.82
CA ASN A 119 11.39 -31.51 -2.37
C ASN A 119 11.75 -30.08 -1.93
N THR A 120 11.28 -29.08 -2.66
CA THR A 120 11.55 -27.67 -2.38
C THR A 120 10.26 -26.90 -2.20
N TYR A 121 10.22 -26.02 -1.21
CA TYR A 121 9.12 -25.11 -1.00
C TYR A 121 9.25 -23.89 -1.91
N TYR A 122 8.21 -23.66 -2.70
CA TYR A 122 8.03 -22.42 -3.46
C TYR A 122 7.13 -21.49 -2.67
N ARG A 123 7.52 -20.21 -2.57
CA ARG A 123 6.71 -19.18 -1.92
C ARG A 123 6.24 -18.18 -2.97
N PHE A 124 4.93 -17.95 -2.99
CA PHE A 124 4.25 -16.98 -3.86
C PHE A 124 3.99 -15.71 -3.07
N LYS A 125 4.40 -14.57 -3.61
CA LYS A 125 4.14 -13.27 -2.99
C LYS A 125 3.53 -12.33 -4.01
N GLY A 126 2.22 -12.16 -3.90
CA GLY A 126 1.51 -11.06 -4.53
C GLY A 126 1.91 -9.72 -3.90
N LYS A 127 2.05 -8.69 -4.73
CA LYS A 127 2.14 -7.29 -4.30
C LYS A 127 1.09 -6.49 -5.07
N LYS A 128 0.47 -5.53 -4.38
CA LYS A 128 -0.43 -4.54 -4.95
C LYS A 128 0.33 -3.24 -5.18
N GLU A 129 0.12 -2.62 -6.33
CA GLU A 129 0.56 -1.27 -6.62
C GLU A 129 -0.64 -0.50 -7.18
N PHE A 130 -0.77 0.77 -6.80
CA PHE A 130 -1.75 1.67 -7.39
C PHE A 130 -0.99 2.80 -8.07
N LYS A 131 -1.52 3.25 -9.19
CA LYS A 131 -1.06 4.48 -9.85
C LYS A 131 -2.25 5.42 -9.94
N ASN A 132 -2.12 6.62 -9.38
CA ASN A 132 -3.05 7.69 -9.73
C ASN A 132 -2.91 7.99 -11.23
N PRO A 133 -4.01 8.23 -11.94
CA PRO A 133 -3.94 8.78 -13.29
C PRO A 133 -3.18 10.11 -13.32
#